data_AF-A0A9P6HB89-F1
#
_entry.id   AF-A0A9P6HB89-F1
#
_cell.length_a   1.000
_cell.length_b   1.000
_cell.length_c   1.000
_cell.angle_alpha   90.00
_cell.angle_beta   90.00
_cell.angle_gamma   90.00
#
_symmetry.space_group_name_H-M   'P 1'
#
loop_
_entity.id
_entity.type
_entity.pdbx_description
1 polymer ?
#
loop_
_entity_poly.entity_id
_entity_poly.type
_entity_poly.pdbx_seq_one_letter_code
_entity_poly.pdbx_strand_id
1 'polypeptide(L)'
;MQIASNTNTKNLPLDSSGRRGWSHSLFGCFSDCGTCLTAVFCPCIVYSKISTRLDHLNKNGSPHPSGGDACGGSCIGYTATCCIGVSCILQTIQRGNTRSRYNISGNGCTDFLAACCCHVCDLVQESREIELEENSYGKQSY
;
A
#
# COMPACT_ATOMS: atom_id res chain seq x y z
N MET A 1 19.09 -7.74 -16.79
CA MET A 1 17.95 -7.09 -17.47
C MET A 1 17.16 -6.39 -16.39
N GLN A 2 17.20 -5.05 -16.30
CA GLN A 2 16.37 -4.32 -15.33
C GLN A 2 14.93 -4.40 -15.84
N ILE A 3 14.08 -5.14 -15.13
CA ILE A 3 12.66 -5.18 -15.42
C ILE A 3 12.10 -3.80 -15.09
N ALA A 4 11.54 -3.11 -16.09
CA ALA A 4 10.97 -1.79 -15.90
C ALA A 4 9.77 -1.88 -14.92
N SER A 5 9.79 -1.06 -13.86
CA SER A 5 8.69 -0.95 -12.91
C SER A 5 7.40 -0.54 -13.64
N ASN A 6 6.35 -1.34 -13.50
CA ASN A 6 5.04 -1.07 -14.07
C ASN A 6 4.08 -0.57 -12.99
N THR A 7 4.10 0.75 -12.77
CA THR A 7 3.27 1.41 -11.75
C THR A 7 1.81 1.63 -12.17
N ASN A 8 1.40 1.27 -13.40
CA ASN A 8 0.02 1.38 -13.89
C ASN A 8 -0.39 0.13 -14.67
N THR A 9 -0.37 -1.02 -13.99
CA THR A 9 -0.60 -2.33 -14.61
C THR A 9 -1.97 -2.51 -15.26
N LYS A 10 -2.99 -1.75 -14.82
CA LYS A 10 -4.33 -1.74 -15.38
C LYS A 10 -4.53 -0.73 -16.52
N ASN A 11 -3.49 0.03 -16.89
CA ASN A 11 -3.56 1.10 -17.90
C ASN A 11 -4.71 2.08 -17.64
N LEU A 12 -4.86 2.51 -16.39
CA LEU A 12 -5.90 3.45 -16.01
C LEU A 12 -5.70 4.81 -16.70
N PRO A 13 -6.80 5.50 -17.06
CA PRO A 13 -6.70 6.82 -17.67
C PRO A 13 -6.05 7.82 -16.70
N LEU A 14 -5.22 8.69 -17.25
CA LEU A 14 -4.60 9.78 -16.52
C LEU A 14 -5.51 11.02 -16.54
N ASP A 15 -5.54 11.76 -15.45
CA ASP A 15 -6.15 13.07 -15.37
C ASP A 15 -5.29 14.14 -16.08
N SER A 16 -5.80 15.37 -16.14
CA SER A 16 -5.08 16.51 -16.75
C SER A 16 -3.75 16.84 -16.07
N SER A 17 -3.50 16.31 -14.87
CA SER A 17 -2.26 16.47 -14.11
C SER A 17 -1.31 15.26 -14.29
N GLY A 18 -1.64 14.30 -15.16
CA GLY A 18 -0.83 13.09 -15.38
C GLY A 18 -0.94 12.05 -14.26
N ARG A 19 -1.94 12.16 -13.37
CA ARG A 19 -2.16 11.23 -12.25
C ARG A 19 -3.33 10.29 -12.53
N ARG A 20 -3.38 9.15 -11.86
CA ARG A 20 -4.46 8.15 -12.01
C ARG A 20 -5.27 7.97 -10.73
N GLY A 21 -6.41 7.29 -10.83
CA GLY A 21 -7.11 6.78 -9.66
C GLY A 21 -6.45 5.53 -9.07
N TRP A 22 -6.88 5.15 -7.87
CA TRP A 22 -6.56 3.84 -7.28
C TRP A 22 -7.05 2.69 -8.16
N SER A 23 -6.31 1.59 -8.21
CA SER A 23 -6.69 0.43 -9.03
C SER A 23 -7.85 -0.38 -8.43
N HIS A 24 -8.11 -0.19 -7.15
CA HIS A 24 -9.20 -0.82 -6.41
C HIS A 24 -9.99 0.26 -5.64
N SER A 25 -11.29 0.06 -5.49
CA SER A 25 -12.13 0.94 -4.65
C SER A 25 -11.79 0.77 -3.17
N LEU A 26 -11.88 1.86 -2.39
CA LEU A 26 -11.55 1.85 -0.96
C LEU A 26 -12.39 0.81 -0.19
N PHE A 27 -13.71 0.79 -0.39
CA PHE A 27 -14.61 -0.18 0.27
C PHE A 27 -14.59 -1.59 -0.34
N GLY A 28 -13.69 -1.87 -1.28
CA GLY A 28 -13.52 -3.18 -1.91
C GLY A 28 -12.68 -4.17 -1.09
N CYS A 29 -12.46 -3.91 0.20
CA CYS A 29 -11.57 -4.67 1.08
C CYS A 29 -11.97 -6.16 1.25
N PHE A 30 -13.25 -6.50 1.10
CA PHE A 30 -13.72 -7.89 1.15
C PHE A 30 -13.33 -8.75 -0.07
N SER A 31 -12.81 -8.15 -1.13
CA SER A 31 -12.29 -8.90 -2.27
C SER A 31 -10.92 -9.56 -1.98
N ASP A 32 -10.31 -9.24 -0.83
CA ASP A 32 -9.14 -9.93 -0.29
C ASP A 32 -9.38 -10.23 1.21
N CYS A 33 -10.16 -11.30 1.47
CA CYS A 33 -10.55 -11.68 2.83
C CYS A 33 -9.35 -11.97 3.73
N GLY A 34 -8.25 -12.52 3.20
CA GLY A 34 -7.07 -12.87 3.99
C GLY A 34 -6.35 -11.64 4.54
N THR A 35 -6.07 -10.67 3.67
CA THR A 35 -5.47 -9.39 4.09
C THR A 35 -6.45 -8.58 4.94
N CYS A 36 -7.75 -8.60 4.62
CA CYS A 36 -8.78 -7.93 5.41
C CYS A 36 -8.84 -8.45 6.85
N LEU A 37 -8.90 -9.77 7.06
CA LEU A 37 -8.88 -10.37 8.39
C LEU A 37 -7.57 -10.05 9.13
N THR A 38 -6.43 -10.11 8.44
CA THR A 38 -5.14 -9.74 9.06
C THR A 38 -5.11 -8.27 9.45
N ALA A 39 -5.66 -7.37 8.64
CA ALA A 39 -5.76 -5.94 8.95
C ALA A 39 -6.73 -5.67 10.11
N VAL A 40 -7.77 -6.50 10.30
CA VAL A 40 -8.67 -6.40 11.45
C VAL A 40 -7.99 -6.84 12.75
N PHE A 41 -7.32 -7.99 12.76
CA PHE A 41 -6.75 -8.56 13.99
C PHE A 41 -5.33 -8.05 14.31
N CYS A 42 -4.54 -7.74 13.29
CA CYS A 42 -3.13 -7.39 13.38
C CYS A 42 -2.75 -6.32 12.32
N PRO A 43 -3.32 -5.11 12.39
CA PRO A 43 -3.07 -4.06 11.39
C PRO A 43 -1.60 -3.67 11.27
N CYS A 44 -0.83 -3.76 12.35
CA CYS A 44 0.62 -3.51 12.37
C CYS A 44 1.39 -4.42 11.41
N ILE A 45 0.95 -5.67 11.23
CA ILE A 45 1.57 -6.63 10.30
C ILE A 45 1.36 -6.18 8.86
N VAL A 46 0.12 -5.80 8.51
CA VAL A 46 -0.22 -5.35 7.16
C VAL A 46 0.51 -4.04 6.85
N TYR A 47 0.49 -3.09 7.80
CA TYR A 47 1.26 -1.84 7.71
C TYR A 47 2.76 -2.10 7.46
N SER A 48 3.36 -3.01 8.23
CA SER A 48 4.78 -3.37 8.11
C SER A 48 5.11 -4.00 6.76
N LYS A 49 4.25 -4.91 6.27
CA LYS A 49 4.39 -5.50 4.94
C LYS A 49 4.31 -4.45 3.83
N ILE A 50 3.34 -3.54 3.89
CA ILE A 50 3.21 -2.44 2.90
C ILE A 50 4.49 -1.59 2.91
N SER A 51 4.96 -1.18 4.09
CA SER A 51 6.14 -0.32 4.24
C SER A 51 7.38 -0.98 3.66
N THR A 52 7.64 -2.24 4.02
CA THR A 52 8.85 -2.95 3.60
C THR A 52 8.83 -3.33 2.12
N ARG A 53 7.67 -3.72 1.58
CA ARG A 53 7.50 -3.93 0.14
C ARG A 53 7.72 -2.65 -0.65
N LEU A 54 7.10 -1.55 -0.23
CA LEU A 54 7.23 -0.26 -0.90
C LEU A 54 8.69 0.26 -0.86
N ASP A 55 9.36 0.13 0.29
CA ASP A 55 10.77 0.50 0.43
C ASP A 55 11.69 -0.34 -0.45
N HIS A 56 11.47 -1.65 -0.51
CA HIS A 56 12.25 -2.55 -1.35
C HIS A 56 12.03 -2.23 -2.84
N LEU A 57 10.78 -1.97 -3.24
CA LEU A 57 10.43 -1.54 -4.58
C LEU A 57 11.04 -0.17 -4.94
N ASN A 58 11.12 0.77 -4.00
CA ASN A 58 11.76 2.08 -4.20
C ASN A 58 13.28 1.97 -4.34
N LYS A 59 13.93 1.08 -3.58
CA LYS A 59 15.40 0.94 -3.56
C LYS A 59 15.93 0.02 -4.66
N ASN A 60 15.28 -1.12 -4.87
CA ASN A 60 15.79 -2.20 -5.70
C ASN A 60 15.04 -2.31 -7.03
N GLY A 61 13.87 -1.67 -7.17
CA GLY A 61 13.03 -1.77 -8.36
C GLY A 61 12.52 -3.19 -8.62
N SER A 62 12.47 -4.04 -7.59
CA SER A 62 12.03 -5.43 -7.66
C SER A 62 11.15 -5.82 -6.47
N PRO A 63 10.30 -6.85 -6.62
CA PRO A 63 9.43 -7.34 -5.54
C PRO A 63 10.23 -7.75 -4.31
N HIS A 64 9.64 -7.61 -3.12
CA HIS A 64 10.26 -8.09 -1.90
C HIS A 64 10.36 -9.63 -1.92
N PRO A 65 11.54 -10.25 -1.66
CA PRO A 65 11.74 -11.70 -1.81
C PRO A 65 10.79 -12.54 -0.94
N SER A 66 10.44 -12.02 0.24
CA SER A 66 9.52 -12.67 1.19
C SER A 66 8.09 -12.10 1.19
N GLY A 67 7.74 -11.18 0.28
CA GLY A 67 6.41 -10.55 0.26
C GLY A 67 6.13 -9.57 1.42
N GLY A 68 7.18 -8.97 1.97
CA GLY A 68 7.15 -8.01 3.07
C GLY A 68 7.40 -8.62 4.45
N ASP A 69 7.95 -7.83 5.36
CA ASP A 69 8.27 -8.26 6.72
C ASP A 69 7.09 -8.06 7.67
N ALA A 70 6.65 -9.14 8.30
CA ALA A 70 5.52 -9.13 9.22
C ALA A 70 5.83 -8.48 10.57
N CYS A 71 7.08 -8.58 11.02
CA CYS A 71 7.53 -8.06 12.31
C CYS A 71 8.91 -7.41 12.15
N GLY A 72 9.06 -6.17 12.62
CA GLY A 72 10.25 -5.34 12.42
C GLY A 72 10.03 -3.92 12.96
N GLY A 73 10.94 -3.00 12.63
CA GLY A 73 10.89 -1.62 13.12
C GLY A 73 9.56 -0.92 12.83
N SER A 74 8.99 -1.12 11.63
CA SER A 74 7.70 -0.54 11.23
C SER A 74 6.52 -1.13 12.00
N CYS A 75 6.55 -2.43 12.35
CA CYS A 75 5.52 -3.09 13.16
C CYS A 75 5.53 -2.57 14.61
N ILE A 76 6.72 -2.43 15.20
CA ILE A 76 6.90 -1.87 16.55
C ILE A 76 6.46 -0.40 16.58
N GLY A 77 6.89 0.41 15.60
CA GLY A 77 6.51 1.81 15.48
C GLY A 77 5.00 1.98 15.34
N TYR A 78 4.35 1.18 14.49
CA TYR A 78 2.90 1.23 14.32
C TYR A 78 2.17 0.84 15.61
N THR A 79 2.60 -0.24 16.26
CA THR A 79 2.00 -0.70 17.53
C THR A 79 2.11 0.38 18.61
N ALA A 80 3.27 1.02 18.74
CA ALA A 80 3.47 2.11 19.69
C ALA A 80 2.53 3.29 19.42
N THR A 81 2.35 3.69 18.15
CA THR A 81 1.41 4.77 17.80
C THR A 81 -0.05 4.38 17.97
N CYS A 82 -0.39 3.10 17.82
CA CYS A 82 -1.72 2.59 18.12
C CYS A 82 -2.04 2.71 19.61
N CYS A 83 -1.08 2.39 20.49
CA CYS A 83 -1.23 2.56 21.94
C CYS A 83 -1.42 4.02 22.38
N ILE A 84 -0.92 4.98 21.60
CA ILE A 84 -1.03 6.43 21.86
C ILE A 84 -2.24 7.04 21.12
N GLY A 85 -2.93 6.26 20.27
CA GLY A 85 -4.10 6.72 19.51
C GLY A 85 -3.77 7.60 18.29
N VAL A 86 -2.52 7.59 17.80
CA VAL A 86 -2.04 8.41 16.68
C VAL A 86 -1.64 7.58 15.45
N SER A 87 -2.04 6.31 15.41
CA SER A 87 -1.73 5.38 14.31
C SER A 87 -2.25 5.86 12.95
N CYS A 88 -3.34 6.63 12.92
CA CYS A 88 -3.89 7.21 11.70
C CYS A 88 -2.92 8.19 11.01
N ILE A 89 -2.03 8.86 11.75
CA ILE A 89 -1.04 9.79 11.19
C ILE A 89 0.00 9.01 10.38
N LEU A 90 0.56 7.94 10.96
CA LEU A 90 1.53 7.09 10.26
C LEU A 90 0.92 6.45 9.02
N GLN A 91 -0.33 6.02 9.13
CA GLN A 91 -1.05 5.46 8.00
C GLN A 91 -1.34 6.48 6.91
N THR A 92 -1.69 7.73 7.27
CA THR A 92 -1.85 8.82 6.29
C THR A 92 -0.54 9.07 5.53
N ILE A 93 0.59 9.04 6.24
CA ILE A 93 1.93 9.20 5.63
C ILE A 93 2.21 8.02 4.68
N GLN A 94 1.93 6.79 5.11
CA GLN A 94 2.12 5.61 4.28
C GLN A 94 1.28 5.66 3.01
N ARG A 95 -0.01 5.99 3.13
CA ARG A 95 -0.91 6.19 1.99
C ARG A 95 -0.41 7.27 1.04
N GLY A 96 0.15 8.36 1.58
CA GLY A 96 0.81 9.40 0.80
C GLY A 96 2.02 8.88 0.01
N ASN A 97 2.87 8.05 0.63
CA ASN A 97 4.03 7.45 -0.03
C ASN A 97 3.61 6.49 -1.15
N THR A 98 2.60 5.66 -0.91
CA THR A 98 2.00 4.78 -1.91
C THR A 98 1.48 5.61 -3.09
N ARG A 99 0.70 6.66 -2.84
CA ARG A 99 0.19 7.55 -3.90
C ARG A 99 1.30 8.21 -4.71
N SER A 100 2.38 8.62 -4.06
CA SER A 100 3.53 9.25 -4.71
C SER A 100 4.20 8.29 -5.69
N ARG A 101 4.49 7.05 -5.28
CA ARG A 101 5.09 6.03 -6.15
C ARG A 101 4.25 5.74 -7.39
N TYR A 102 2.93 5.66 -7.21
CA TYR A 102 2.00 5.24 -8.26
C TYR A 102 1.37 6.40 -9.05
N ASN A 103 1.77 7.65 -8.80
CA ASN A 103 1.14 8.85 -9.35
C ASN A 103 -0.39 8.87 -9.18
N ILE A 104 -0.88 8.58 -7.98
CA ILE A 104 -2.32 8.53 -7.68
C ILE A 104 -2.85 9.92 -7.26
N SER A 105 -3.98 10.33 -7.83
CA SER A 105 -4.62 11.63 -7.55
C SER A 105 -5.35 11.67 -6.20
N GLY A 106 -5.30 12.81 -5.50
CA GLY A 106 -5.91 13.03 -4.17
C GLY A 106 -5.05 13.94 -3.27
N ASN A 107 -5.33 13.95 -1.96
CA ASN A 107 -4.68 14.84 -1.00
C ASN A 107 -4.63 14.26 0.43
N GLY A 108 -3.84 14.90 1.30
CA GLY A 108 -3.65 14.45 2.69
C GLY A 108 -4.93 14.45 3.53
N CYS A 109 -5.92 15.30 3.24
CA CYS A 109 -7.20 15.29 3.96
C CYS A 109 -8.01 14.03 3.63
N THR A 110 -8.10 13.68 2.33
CA THR A 110 -8.74 12.43 1.90
C THR A 110 -8.00 11.19 2.40
N ASP A 111 -6.67 11.27 2.50
CA ASP A 111 -5.84 10.18 3.04
C ASP A 111 -6.04 10.01 4.55
N PHE A 112 -6.13 11.11 5.29
CA PHE A 112 -6.43 11.10 6.72
C PHE A 112 -7.82 10.54 7.02
N LEU A 113 -8.84 10.94 6.25
CA LEU A 113 -10.18 10.39 6.38
C LEU A 113 -10.23 8.89 6.08
N ALA A 114 -9.51 8.44 5.04
CA ALA A 114 -9.39 7.01 4.74
C ALA A 114 -8.71 6.24 5.88
N ALA A 115 -7.60 6.76 6.40
CA ALA A 115 -6.87 6.14 7.51
C ALA A 115 -7.69 6.10 8.83
N CYS A 116 -8.39 7.18 9.17
CA CYS A 116 -9.17 7.29 10.41
C CYS A 116 -10.50 6.54 10.36
N CYS A 117 -11.29 6.74 9.30
CA CYS A 117 -12.67 6.24 9.23
C CYS A 117 -12.76 4.88 8.53
N CYS A 118 -11.74 4.47 7.79
CA CYS A 118 -11.72 3.26 6.97
C CYS A 118 -10.40 2.50 7.09
N HIS A 119 -9.83 2.49 8.29
CA HIS A 119 -8.51 1.94 8.62
C HIS A 119 -8.15 0.62 7.92
N VAL A 120 -8.99 -0.40 8.05
CA VAL A 120 -8.77 -1.74 7.48
C VAL A 120 -8.76 -1.69 5.96
N CYS A 121 -9.71 -0.98 5.38
CA CYS A 121 -9.91 -0.96 3.94
C CYS A 121 -8.86 -0.10 3.22
N ASP A 122 -8.33 0.91 3.91
CA ASP A 122 -7.14 1.64 3.51
C ASP A 122 -5.92 0.72 3.39
N LEU A 123 -5.58 -0.02 4.47
CA LEU A 123 -4.46 -0.99 4.45
C LEU A 123 -4.63 -2.05 3.34
N VAL A 124 -5.83 -2.59 3.17
CA VAL A 124 -6.10 -3.58 2.11
C VAL A 124 -5.94 -2.96 0.72
N GLN A 125 -6.43 -1.74 0.50
CA GLN A 125 -6.31 -1.04 -0.78
C GLN A 125 -4.83 -0.83 -1.14
N GLU A 126 -4.01 -0.36 -0.20
CA GLU A 126 -2.57 -0.17 -0.39
C GLU A 126 -1.84 -1.49 -0.67
N SER A 127 -2.10 -2.53 0.13
CA SER A 127 -1.48 -3.85 -0.06
C SER A 127 -1.72 -4.42 -1.45
N ARG A 128 -2.96 -4.27 -1.95
CA ARG A 128 -3.36 -4.73 -3.29
C ARG A 128 -2.77 -3.89 -4.40
N GLU A 129 -2.61 -2.58 -4.20
CA GLU A 129 -1.96 -1.70 -5.18
C GLU A 129 -0.51 -2.13 -5.40
N ILE A 130 0.21 -2.46 -4.32
CA ILE A 130 1.58 -2.98 -4.39
C ILE A 130 1.63 -4.36 -5.04
N GLU A 131 0.67 -5.23 -4.70
CA GLU A 131 0.61 -6.58 -5.26
C GLU A 131 0.39 -6.56 -6.78
N LEU A 132 -0.38 -5.61 -7.29
CA LEU A 132 -0.55 -5.45 -8.74
C LEU A 132 0.79 -5.16 -9.44
N GLU A 133 1.60 -4.26 -8.89
CA GLU A 133 2.95 -3.98 -9.42
C GLU A 133 3.83 -5.24 -9.31
N GLU A 134 3.90 -5.89 -8.14
CA GLU A 134 4.72 -7.09 -7.94
C GLU A 134 4.36 -8.23 -8.91
N ASN A 135 3.07 -8.44 -9.16
CA ASN A 135 2.58 -9.45 -10.11
C ASN A 135 2.94 -9.13 -11.57
N SER A 136 3.22 -7.87 -11.90
CA SER A 136 3.66 -7.50 -13.25
C SER A 136 5.07 -8.00 -13.58
N TYR A 137 5.95 -8.08 -12.58
CA TYR A 137 7.30 -8.63 -12.72
C TYR A 137 7.28 -10.14 -13.02
N GLY A 138 6.35 -10.88 -12.39
CA GLY A 138 6.17 -12.32 -12.66
C GLY A 138 5.71 -12.61 -14.09
N LYS A 139 4.93 -11.71 -14.70
CA LYS A 139 4.48 -11.82 -16.09
C LYS A 139 5.54 -11.47 -17.13
N GLN A 140 6.60 -10.77 -16.75
CA GLN A 140 7.71 -10.38 -17.64
C GLN A 140 8.84 -11.42 -17.71
N SER A 141 8.75 -12.49 -16.91
CA SER A 141 9.77 -13.54 -16.80
C SER A 141 9.45 -14.80 -17.64
N TYR A 142 8.42 -14.74 -18.49
CA TYR A 142 8.04 -15.76 -19.47
C TYR A 142 8.06 -15.14 -20.87
#